data_AF-A0A1Q5IV05-F1
#
_entry.id   AF-A0A1Q5IV05-F1
#
_cell.length_a   1.000
_cell.length_b   1.000
_cell.length_c   1.000
_cell.angle_alpha   90.00
_cell.angle_beta   90.00
_cell.angle_gamma   90.00
#
_symmetry.space_group_name_H-M   'P 1'
#
loop_
_entity.id
_entity.type
_entity.pdbx_description
1 polymer ?
#
loop_
_entity_poly.entity_id
_entity_poly.type
_entity_poly.pdbx_seq_one_letter_code
_entity_poly.pdbx_strand_id
1 'polypeptide(L)'
;MTDVRRRRALRGALAATAATIALAATAGTAFASGDPAAADRARAGAVAERQAGNPAERRAGDDRRAGASGAADAPVQTPTFSMMGVHKQTTEGYLYFPDRQGGFGPRHHLEISYDHLADVIDVDDDKDGWADDTWFLHKDGSLWHTWLSPEDMQRHSKQVGKGWNTYRTVLSPGSIGGAAEADLLGVDKTGVLWSYLAYPDGSLTARTRVGGGWGQYDQVAGQGDLSGDGRPDIVARDKAGVLWLYRGTGDYKAPFAGRTKIGSGWNVYDRLLSVGDLDADGRTDLIARKPNGDLFRYSGAGSAPAVFQKPVKIGHGFQIYNLL
;
A
#
# COMPACT_ATOMS: atom_id res chain seq x y z
N MET A 1 -28.48 -5.49 -9.52
CA MET A 1 -27.07 -5.70 -9.08
C MET A 1 -26.17 -4.46 -9.26
N THR A 2 -26.74 -3.24 -9.33
CA THR A 2 -25.99 -1.99 -9.60
C THR A 2 -25.98 -1.02 -8.41
N ASP A 3 -26.89 -1.18 -7.44
CA ASP A 3 -27.05 -0.26 -6.32
C ASP A 3 -26.17 -0.61 -5.10
N VAL A 4 -25.82 -1.90 -4.92
CA VAL A 4 -24.93 -2.36 -3.83
C VAL A 4 -23.48 -1.92 -4.06
N ARG A 5 -22.99 -1.98 -5.30
CA ARG A 5 -21.63 -1.55 -5.66
C ARG A 5 -21.46 -0.01 -5.58
N ARG A 6 -22.50 0.76 -5.94
CA ARG A 6 -22.53 2.21 -5.70
C ARG A 6 -22.57 2.56 -4.21
N ARG A 7 -23.26 1.76 -3.39
CA ARG A 7 -23.27 1.95 -1.93
C ARG A 7 -21.94 1.58 -1.26
N ARG A 8 -21.16 0.60 -1.76
CA ARG A 8 -19.79 0.34 -1.29
C ARG A 8 -18.83 1.48 -1.65
N ALA A 9 -18.85 1.96 -2.90
CA ALA A 9 -18.03 3.08 -3.36
C ALA A 9 -18.32 4.41 -2.63
N LEU A 10 -19.58 4.65 -2.23
CA LEU A 10 -19.95 5.80 -1.39
C LEU A 10 -19.71 5.58 0.11
N ARG A 11 -19.43 4.35 0.58
CA ARG A 11 -19.24 4.03 2.01
C ARG A 11 -17.79 3.81 2.43
N GLY A 12 -16.89 3.44 1.52
CA GLY A 12 -15.44 3.49 1.77
C GLY A 12 -14.93 4.92 1.99
N ALA A 13 -15.65 5.92 1.46
CA ALA A 13 -15.29 7.34 1.54
C ALA A 13 -16.09 8.16 2.59
N LEU A 14 -17.07 7.58 3.28
CA LEU A 14 -17.91 8.32 4.25
C LEU A 14 -17.50 8.01 5.68
N ALA A 15 -16.90 9.04 6.29
CA ALA A 15 -16.60 9.22 7.71
C ALA A 15 -15.35 8.50 8.24
N ALA A 16 -14.26 9.27 8.30
CA ALA A 16 -13.49 9.33 9.54
C ALA A 16 -14.44 9.73 10.69
N THR A 17 -15.16 8.75 11.22
CA THR A 17 -15.62 8.81 12.59
C THR A 17 -14.43 8.41 13.44
N ALA A 18 -14.05 9.30 14.35
CA ALA A 18 -12.99 9.15 15.32
C ALA A 18 -12.90 7.72 15.85
N ALA A 19 -11.84 6.99 15.51
CA ALA A 19 -11.41 5.87 16.32
C ALA A 19 -10.98 6.47 17.66
N THR A 20 -11.84 6.41 18.66
CA THR A 20 -11.46 6.72 20.03
C THR A 20 -10.61 5.54 20.50
N ILE A 21 -9.29 5.63 20.32
CA ILE A 21 -8.35 4.58 20.71
C ILE A 21 -8.22 4.63 22.24
N ALA A 22 -8.92 3.75 22.94
CA ALA A 22 -8.69 3.52 24.36
C ALA A 22 -7.36 2.78 24.54
N LEU A 23 -6.36 3.46 25.11
CA LEU A 23 -5.09 2.83 25.49
C LEU A 23 -5.33 1.85 26.66
N ALA A 24 -5.33 0.54 26.38
CA ALA A 24 -5.12 -0.48 27.40
C ALA A 24 -3.62 -0.84 27.44
N ALA A 25 -2.94 -0.44 28.51
CA ALA A 25 -1.54 -0.78 28.73
C ALA A 25 -1.40 -2.23 29.22
N THR A 26 -0.87 -3.12 28.37
CA THR A 26 -0.30 -4.41 28.78
C THR A 26 1.20 -4.46 28.47
N ALA A 27 1.96 -5.01 29.43
CA ALA A 27 3.42 -5.04 29.46
C ALA A 27 4.03 -6.21 28.68
N GLY A 28 5.13 -5.94 27.95
CA GLY A 28 6.22 -6.82 27.45
C GLY A 28 5.85 -8.23 26.91
N THR A 29 6.03 -8.58 25.63
CA THR A 29 7.28 -8.80 24.88
C THR A 29 6.91 -9.27 23.45
N ALA A 30 7.85 -9.13 22.51
CA ALA A 30 7.90 -9.73 21.16
C ALA A 30 6.99 -9.16 20.04
N PHE A 31 7.60 -8.99 18.86
CA PHE A 31 6.91 -8.85 17.58
C PHE A 31 6.01 -10.07 17.35
N ALA A 32 4.88 -9.86 16.66
CA ALA A 32 3.87 -10.89 16.38
C ALA A 32 4.53 -12.24 16.01
N SER A 33 4.45 -13.20 16.92
CA SER A 33 4.83 -14.59 16.68
C SER A 33 3.56 -15.39 16.47
N GLY A 34 2.98 -15.29 15.27
CA GLY A 34 2.10 -16.36 14.78
C GLY A 34 2.93 -17.62 14.54
N ASP A 35 2.35 -18.80 14.78
CA ASP A 35 2.97 -20.10 14.42
C ASP A 35 3.23 -20.13 12.91
N PRO A 36 4.49 -19.98 12.46
CA PRO A 36 4.81 -19.87 11.04
C PRO A 36 4.40 -21.12 10.26
N ALA A 37 4.40 -22.29 10.91
CA ALA A 37 4.11 -23.56 10.25
C ALA A 37 2.60 -23.81 10.06
N ALA A 38 1.76 -23.37 10.99
CA ALA A 38 0.30 -23.40 10.79
C ALA A 38 -0.13 -22.43 9.69
N ALA A 39 0.50 -21.26 9.66
CA ALA A 39 0.14 -20.18 8.77
C ALA A 39 0.72 -20.34 7.35
N ASP A 40 1.91 -20.94 7.20
CA ASP A 40 2.43 -21.44 5.91
C ASP A 40 1.55 -22.55 5.32
N ARG A 41 0.95 -23.41 6.16
CA ARG A 41 -0.02 -24.43 5.72
C ARG A 41 -1.35 -23.82 5.27
N ALA A 42 -1.86 -22.82 5.98
CA ALA A 42 -3.06 -22.09 5.57
C ALA A 42 -2.84 -21.36 4.24
N ARG A 43 -1.68 -20.71 4.08
CA ARG A 43 -1.28 -20.07 2.82
C ARG A 43 -1.09 -21.07 1.68
N ALA A 44 -0.40 -22.18 1.92
CA ALA A 44 -0.24 -23.24 0.93
C ALA A 44 -1.58 -23.88 0.54
N GLY A 45 -2.50 -24.04 1.49
CA GLY A 45 -3.87 -24.50 1.27
C GLY A 45 -4.66 -23.57 0.35
N ALA A 46 -4.64 -22.26 0.63
CA ALA A 46 -5.30 -21.25 -0.20
C ALA A 46 -4.71 -21.17 -1.63
N VAL A 47 -3.39 -21.29 -1.77
CA VAL A 47 -2.72 -21.35 -3.08
C VAL A 47 -3.10 -22.63 -3.85
N ALA A 48 -3.19 -23.77 -3.16
CA ALA A 48 -3.53 -25.05 -3.75
C ALA A 48 -5.01 -25.18 -4.13
N GLU A 49 -5.94 -24.69 -3.30
CA GLU A 49 -7.38 -24.69 -3.61
C GLU A 49 -7.70 -23.84 -4.84
N ARG A 50 -6.99 -22.72 -5.03
CA ARG A 50 -7.13 -21.88 -6.23
C ARG A 50 -6.64 -22.58 -7.50
N GLN A 51 -5.65 -23.47 -7.37
CA GLN A 51 -5.16 -24.29 -8.49
C GLN A 51 -6.06 -25.51 -8.77
N ALA A 52 -6.90 -25.92 -7.80
CA ALA A 52 -7.70 -27.15 -7.84
C ALA A 52 -9.18 -26.97 -8.26
N GLY A 53 -9.60 -25.80 -8.73
CA GLY A 53 -10.99 -25.50 -9.14
C GLY A 53 -11.68 -26.54 -10.04
N ASN A 54 -12.99 -26.72 -9.78
CA ASN A 54 -13.92 -27.80 -10.17
C ASN A 54 -13.77 -28.37 -11.61
N PRO A 55 -13.58 -29.69 -11.81
CA PRO A 55 -13.47 -30.32 -13.13
C PRO A 55 -14.68 -30.12 -14.06
N ALA A 56 -15.86 -29.84 -13.51
CA ALA A 56 -17.09 -29.64 -14.29
C ALA A 56 -17.07 -28.32 -15.10
N GLU A 57 -16.37 -27.29 -14.61
CA GLU A 57 -16.23 -26.01 -15.33
C GLU A 57 -15.23 -26.09 -16.50
N ARG A 58 -14.33 -27.09 -16.48
CA ARG A 58 -13.38 -27.33 -17.58
C ARG A 58 -14.08 -27.88 -18.84
N ARG A 59 -15.08 -28.75 -18.69
CA ARG A 59 -15.72 -29.45 -19.82
C ARG A 59 -16.65 -28.59 -20.67
N ALA A 60 -17.21 -27.50 -20.13
CA ALA A 60 -18.06 -26.59 -20.89
C ALA A 60 -17.25 -25.62 -21.80
N GLY A 61 -15.93 -25.51 -21.58
CA GLY A 61 -15.04 -24.62 -22.31
C GLY A 61 -14.22 -25.27 -23.43
N ASP A 62 -14.10 -26.60 -23.45
CA ASP A 62 -13.16 -27.32 -24.32
C ASP A 62 -13.59 -27.40 -25.80
N ASP A 63 -14.88 -27.29 -26.12
CA ASP A 63 -15.36 -27.45 -27.51
C ASP A 63 -15.14 -26.21 -28.41
N ARG A 64 -14.52 -25.13 -27.90
CA ARG A 64 -14.26 -23.91 -28.71
C ARG A 64 -12.80 -23.42 -28.71
N ARG A 65 -11.82 -24.22 -28.29
CA ARG A 65 -10.40 -23.83 -28.36
C ARG A 65 -9.48 -24.96 -28.82
N ALA A 66 -9.54 -25.29 -30.10
CA ALA A 66 -8.35 -25.72 -30.81
C ALA A 66 -7.56 -24.47 -31.25
N GLY A 67 -6.63 -24.03 -30.40
CA GLY A 67 -5.75 -22.88 -30.68
C GLY A 67 -5.12 -22.32 -29.41
N ALA A 68 -3.95 -22.82 -29.04
CA ALA A 68 -3.25 -22.52 -27.79
C ALA A 68 -2.61 -21.12 -27.76
N SER A 69 -2.89 -20.36 -26.69
CA SER A 69 -1.92 -19.56 -25.93
C SER A 69 -2.50 -19.29 -24.53
N GLY A 70 -1.66 -19.33 -23.50
CA GLY A 70 -2.02 -19.44 -22.08
C GLY A 70 -3.02 -18.38 -21.61
N ALA A 71 -3.99 -18.80 -20.80
CA ALA A 71 -5.00 -17.93 -20.24
C ALA A 71 -4.33 -16.88 -19.31
N ALA A 72 -4.43 -15.61 -19.69
CA ALA A 72 -4.17 -14.49 -18.81
C ALA A 72 -5.17 -14.52 -17.65
N ASP A 73 -4.68 -14.38 -16.42
CA ASP A 73 -5.51 -14.01 -15.28
C ASP A 73 -6.29 -12.73 -15.62
N ALA A 74 -7.53 -12.62 -15.12
CA ALA A 74 -8.34 -11.41 -15.28
C ALA A 74 -7.54 -10.17 -14.80
N PRO A 75 -7.71 -9.00 -15.44
CA PRO A 75 -6.95 -7.81 -15.08
C PRO A 75 -7.23 -7.43 -13.62
N VAL A 76 -6.19 -7.49 -12.79
CA VAL A 76 -6.18 -6.89 -11.44
C VAL A 76 -6.45 -5.40 -11.61
N GLN A 77 -7.43 -4.86 -10.89
CA GLN A 77 -7.65 -3.41 -10.91
C GLN A 77 -6.53 -2.75 -10.10
N THR A 78 -5.83 -1.80 -10.70
CA THR A 78 -4.86 -1.01 -9.96
C THR A 78 -5.60 -0.20 -8.91
N PRO A 79 -5.26 -0.33 -7.61
CA PRO A 79 -6.02 0.31 -6.56
C PRO A 79 -5.88 1.82 -6.60
N THR A 80 -6.84 2.54 -6.03
CA THR A 80 -6.71 3.97 -5.73
C THR A 80 -6.95 4.21 -4.24
N PHE A 81 -6.05 4.96 -3.59
CA PHE A 81 -6.11 5.25 -2.16
C PHE A 81 -6.42 6.72 -1.87
N SER A 82 -7.03 6.97 -0.72
CA SER A 82 -7.19 8.33 -0.21
C SER A 82 -5.88 8.84 0.37
N MET A 83 -5.70 10.15 0.41
CA MET A 83 -4.53 10.74 1.06
C MET A 83 -4.95 11.40 2.37
N MET A 84 -4.22 11.09 3.45
CA MET A 84 -4.43 11.68 4.77
C MET A 84 -3.30 12.66 5.11
N GLY A 85 -3.67 13.88 5.49
CA GLY A 85 -2.73 14.87 6.00
C GLY A 85 -2.92 15.13 7.48
N VAL A 86 -1.82 15.18 8.25
CA VAL A 86 -1.85 15.64 9.66
C VAL A 86 -1.17 17.00 9.75
N HIS A 87 -1.93 18.03 10.15
CA HIS A 87 -1.47 19.41 10.15
C HIS A 87 -0.34 19.63 11.17
N LYS A 88 0.74 20.35 10.80
CA LYS A 88 1.96 20.44 11.64
C LYS A 88 1.72 21.13 12.99
N GLN A 89 0.84 22.12 13.01
CA GLN A 89 0.55 22.94 14.19
C GLN A 89 -0.69 22.46 14.95
N THR A 90 -1.85 22.37 14.30
CA THR A 90 -3.09 21.96 14.96
C THR A 90 -3.15 20.47 15.26
N THR A 91 -2.31 19.66 14.59
CA THR A 91 -2.31 18.20 14.65
C THR A 91 -3.60 17.54 14.15
N GLU A 92 -4.52 18.32 13.58
CA GLU A 92 -5.79 17.81 13.08
C GLU A 92 -5.61 17.06 11.76
N GLY A 93 -6.47 16.06 11.56
CA GLY A 93 -6.49 15.24 10.36
C GLY A 93 -7.30 15.87 9.22
N TYR A 94 -6.84 15.63 8.00
CA TYR A 94 -7.50 16.03 6.77
C TYR A 94 -7.49 14.88 5.76
N LEU A 95 -8.60 14.65 5.08
CA LEU A 95 -8.73 13.63 4.03
C LEU A 95 -8.91 14.27 2.66
N TYR A 96 -8.30 13.63 1.67
CA TYR A 96 -8.38 13.95 0.26
C TYR A 96 -8.79 12.71 -0.51
N PHE A 97 -9.99 12.73 -1.07
CA PHE A 97 -10.50 11.62 -1.87
C PHE A 97 -10.11 11.80 -3.34
N PRO A 98 -9.64 10.74 -4.02
CA PRO A 98 -9.39 10.74 -5.45
C PRO A 98 -10.60 11.26 -6.23
N ASP A 99 -10.37 12.18 -7.17
CA ASP A 99 -11.42 12.58 -8.10
C ASP A 99 -11.60 11.56 -9.24
N ARG A 100 -10.60 10.68 -9.47
CA ARG A 100 -10.50 9.71 -10.58
C ARG A 100 -10.28 10.38 -11.94
N GLN A 101 -9.77 11.61 -11.95
CA GLN A 101 -9.35 12.38 -13.13
C GLN A 101 -7.89 12.85 -12.98
N GLY A 102 -7.15 12.31 -12.02
CA GLY A 102 -5.75 12.63 -11.79
C GLY A 102 -5.48 13.61 -10.65
N GLY A 103 -6.48 13.94 -9.85
CA GLY A 103 -6.37 14.83 -8.71
C GLY A 103 -7.14 14.34 -7.49
N PHE A 104 -7.41 15.28 -6.59
CA PHE A 104 -8.21 15.05 -5.39
C PHE A 104 -9.39 16.01 -5.37
N GLY A 105 -10.50 15.55 -4.82
CA GLY A 105 -11.63 16.40 -4.48
C GLY A 105 -11.33 17.40 -3.36
N PRO A 106 -12.36 18.12 -2.89
CA PRO A 106 -12.22 19.06 -1.78
C PRO A 106 -11.61 18.41 -0.53
N ARG A 107 -10.85 19.19 0.24
CA ARG A 107 -10.28 18.76 1.51
C ARG A 107 -11.37 18.59 2.57
N HIS A 108 -11.39 17.44 3.26
CA HIS A 108 -12.28 17.15 4.37
C HIS A 108 -11.55 17.28 5.71
N HIS A 109 -12.04 18.12 6.62
CA HIS A 109 -11.46 18.32 7.95
C HIS A 109 -12.07 17.35 8.97
N LEU A 110 -11.24 16.73 9.82
CA LEU A 110 -11.67 15.74 10.80
C LEU A 110 -11.90 16.30 12.21
N GLU A 111 -11.46 17.53 12.50
CA GLU A 111 -11.65 18.23 13.80
C GLU A 111 -11.13 17.46 15.04
N ILE A 112 -10.24 16.48 14.83
CA ILE A 112 -9.59 15.70 15.89
C ILE A 112 -8.09 15.56 15.63
N SER A 113 -7.32 15.50 16.71
CA SER A 113 -5.87 15.36 16.65
C SER A 113 -5.45 13.94 16.28
N TYR A 114 -4.49 13.85 15.37
CA TYR A 114 -3.80 12.64 14.95
C TYR A 114 -2.30 12.70 15.22
N ASP A 115 -1.86 13.49 16.21
CA ASP A 115 -0.42 13.62 16.52
C ASP A 115 0.22 12.31 16.99
N HIS A 116 -0.56 11.32 17.41
CA HIS A 116 -0.04 10.02 17.78
C HIS A 116 0.41 9.17 16.58
N LEU A 117 0.01 9.53 15.35
CA LEU A 117 0.36 8.80 14.14
C LEU A 117 1.79 9.14 13.67
N ALA A 118 2.50 8.08 13.28
CA ALA A 118 3.76 8.15 12.56
C ALA A 118 3.56 7.84 11.06
N ASP A 119 2.62 6.96 10.71
CA ASP A 119 2.26 6.66 9.32
C ASP A 119 0.83 6.09 9.20
N VAL A 120 0.27 6.18 7.99
CA VAL A 120 -1.04 5.60 7.60
C VAL A 120 -0.85 4.87 6.28
N ILE A 121 -1.14 3.57 6.26
CA ILE A 121 -0.89 2.71 5.10
C ILE A 121 -2.21 2.00 4.78
N ASP A 122 -2.94 2.53 3.80
CA ASP A 122 -4.11 1.87 3.24
C ASP A 122 -3.69 0.69 2.37
N VAL A 123 -4.52 -0.35 2.26
CA VAL A 123 -4.26 -1.55 1.45
C VAL A 123 -5.51 -2.02 0.72
N ASP A 124 -5.32 -2.69 -0.41
CA ASP A 124 -6.35 -3.38 -1.20
C ASP A 124 -6.03 -4.87 -1.10
N ASP A 125 -6.74 -5.56 -0.20
CA ASP A 125 -6.46 -6.94 0.17
C ASP A 125 -7.23 -7.93 -0.70
N ASP A 126 -8.37 -7.54 -1.28
CA ASP A 126 -9.17 -8.37 -2.18
C ASP A 126 -8.94 -8.10 -3.68
N LYS A 127 -8.15 -7.07 -4.01
CA LYS A 127 -7.75 -6.63 -5.35
C LYS A 127 -8.93 -6.15 -6.19
N ASP A 128 -9.96 -5.58 -5.56
CA ASP A 128 -11.10 -4.98 -6.23
C ASP A 128 -10.86 -3.53 -6.69
N GLY A 129 -9.68 -2.98 -6.40
CA GLY A 129 -9.24 -1.64 -6.79
C GLY A 129 -9.58 -0.56 -5.76
N TRP A 130 -10.14 -0.93 -4.61
CA TRP A 130 -10.46 -0.02 -3.51
C TRP A 130 -9.64 -0.35 -2.27
N ALA A 131 -9.47 0.65 -1.40
CA ALA A 131 -8.91 0.42 -0.09
C ALA A 131 -9.91 -0.39 0.76
N ASP A 132 -9.44 -1.52 1.29
CA ASP A 132 -10.17 -2.36 2.23
C ASP A 132 -9.81 -1.98 3.67
N ASP A 133 -8.52 -2.09 3.98
CA ASP A 133 -7.99 -2.04 5.33
C ASP A 133 -6.91 -0.96 5.47
N THR A 134 -6.65 -0.54 6.70
CA THR A 134 -5.64 0.47 7.03
C THR A 134 -4.74 0.00 8.17
N TRP A 135 -3.43 0.12 7.96
CA TRP A 135 -2.42 0.00 8.99
C TRP A 135 -2.07 1.38 9.55
N PHE A 136 -2.26 1.57 10.85
CA PHE A 136 -1.83 2.78 11.56
C PHE A 136 -0.54 2.49 12.33
N LEU A 137 0.54 3.15 11.93
CA LEU A 137 1.78 3.16 12.68
C LEU A 137 1.77 4.33 13.65
N HIS A 138 1.90 4.07 14.95
CA HIS A 138 1.94 5.11 15.97
C HIS A 138 3.38 5.49 16.33
N LYS A 139 3.57 6.72 16.81
CA LYS A 139 4.87 7.25 17.27
C LYS A 139 5.44 6.48 18.47
N ASP A 140 4.58 5.86 19.29
CA ASP A 140 5.00 4.98 20.39
C ASP A 140 5.53 3.61 19.93
N GLY A 141 5.47 3.34 18.62
CA GLY A 141 5.91 2.09 18.01
C GLY A 141 4.85 0.99 18.03
N SER A 142 3.59 1.29 18.35
CA SER A 142 2.49 0.36 18.12
C SER A 142 2.05 0.36 16.66
N LEU A 143 1.72 -0.84 16.15
CA LEU A 143 1.06 -1.02 14.86
C LEU A 143 -0.37 -1.50 15.12
N TRP A 144 -1.33 -0.84 14.49
CA TRP A 144 -2.74 -1.17 14.56
C TRP A 144 -3.27 -1.50 13.18
N HIS A 145 -4.13 -2.51 13.10
CA HIS A 145 -4.84 -2.90 11.89
C HIS A 145 -6.31 -2.53 12.05
N THR A 146 -6.88 -1.84 11.05
CA THR A 146 -8.27 -1.40 11.05
C THR A 146 -8.96 -1.84 9.77
N TRP A 147 -10.11 -2.48 9.91
CA TRP A 147 -10.87 -3.03 8.79
C TRP A 147 -12.35 -2.69 8.92
N LEU A 148 -13.07 -2.71 7.79
CA LEU A 148 -14.53 -2.60 7.77
C LEU A 148 -15.14 -4.01 7.69
N SER A 149 -15.83 -4.45 8.75
CA SER A 149 -16.47 -5.77 8.71
C SER A 149 -17.69 -5.74 7.79
N PRO A 150 -17.78 -6.66 6.80
CA PRO A 150 -18.95 -6.74 5.93
C PRO A 150 -20.19 -7.28 6.65
N GLU A 151 -20.02 -7.92 7.82
CA GLU A 151 -21.10 -8.53 8.59
C GLU A 151 -21.94 -7.50 9.34
N ASP A 152 -21.28 -6.54 9.99
CA ASP A 152 -21.92 -5.51 10.82
C ASP A 152 -21.78 -4.08 10.26
N MET A 153 -21.03 -3.92 9.16
CA MET A 153 -20.71 -2.63 8.55
C MET A 153 -20.04 -1.65 9.51
N GLN A 154 -19.35 -2.15 10.52
CA GLN A 154 -18.60 -1.35 11.49
C GLN A 154 -17.10 -1.46 11.28
N ARG A 155 -16.40 -0.40 11.69
CA ARG A 155 -14.95 -0.37 11.76
C ARG A 155 -14.48 -1.10 13.00
N HIS A 156 -13.61 -2.07 12.80
CA HIS A 156 -12.92 -2.80 13.85
C HIS A 156 -11.45 -2.43 13.83
N SER A 157 -10.80 -2.47 15.00
CA SER A 157 -9.38 -2.17 15.10
C SER A 157 -8.72 -3.07 16.13
N LYS A 158 -7.50 -3.54 15.84
CA LYS A 158 -6.71 -4.34 16.76
C LYS A 158 -5.26 -3.90 16.76
N GLN A 159 -4.62 -3.91 17.93
CA GLN A 159 -3.18 -3.75 18.03
C GLN A 159 -2.50 -5.05 17.60
N VAL A 160 -1.67 -4.98 16.56
CA VAL A 160 -0.93 -6.13 16.02
C VAL A 160 0.40 -6.33 16.74
N GLY A 161 1.03 -5.24 17.19
CA GLY A 161 2.24 -5.34 17.99
C GLY A 161 2.83 -4.01 18.42
N LYS A 162 3.99 -4.08 19.08
CA LYS A 162 4.82 -2.95 19.53
C LYS A 162 6.23 -3.05 18.95
N GLY A 163 7.04 -2.00 19.10
CA GLY A 163 8.43 -1.97 18.64
C GLY A 163 8.62 -1.59 17.16
N TRP A 164 7.56 -1.19 16.47
CA TRP A 164 7.60 -0.79 15.07
C TRP A 164 8.37 0.52 14.82
N ASN A 165 8.61 1.30 15.86
CA ASN A 165 9.53 2.44 15.82
C ASN A 165 11.02 2.04 15.61
N THR A 166 11.35 0.75 15.48
CA THR A 166 12.64 0.29 14.94
C THR A 166 12.80 0.61 13.45
N TYR A 167 11.68 0.81 12.74
CA TYR A 167 11.63 1.15 11.33
C TYR A 167 11.65 2.67 11.15
N ARG A 168 12.36 3.14 10.12
CA ARG A 168 12.32 4.53 9.67
C ARG A 168 11.33 4.75 8.53
N THR A 169 10.90 3.66 7.90
CA THR A 169 9.90 3.62 6.83
C THR A 169 9.17 2.29 6.95
N VAL A 170 7.85 2.33 6.92
CA VAL A 170 6.97 1.17 6.76
C VAL A 170 6.04 1.50 5.60
N LEU A 171 5.82 0.58 4.68
CA LEU A 171 4.89 0.77 3.57
C LEU A 171 4.30 -0.58 3.14
N SER A 172 3.23 -0.53 2.36
CA SER A 172 2.72 -1.70 1.64
C SER A 172 2.96 -1.51 0.13
N PRO A 173 3.74 -2.38 -0.53
CA PRO A 173 3.80 -2.39 -1.99
C PRO A 173 2.55 -3.06 -2.61
N GLY A 174 1.77 -3.81 -1.83
CA GLY A 174 0.82 -4.82 -2.31
C GLY A 174 1.31 -6.23 -1.97
N SER A 175 0.72 -7.25 -2.61
CA SER A 175 1.06 -8.66 -2.36
C SER A 175 2.41 -9.05 -2.99
N ILE A 176 3.46 -9.22 -2.17
CA ILE A 176 4.80 -9.66 -2.62
C ILE A 176 4.99 -11.17 -2.47
N GLY A 177 4.22 -11.82 -1.60
CA GLY A 177 4.24 -13.27 -1.43
C GLY A 177 3.13 -14.01 -2.18
N GLY A 178 2.37 -13.34 -3.04
CA GLY A 178 1.37 -13.96 -3.92
C GLY A 178 0.02 -14.32 -3.27
N ALA A 179 -0.21 -13.94 -2.01
CA ALA A 179 -1.53 -14.04 -1.38
C ALA A 179 -2.46 -12.92 -1.90
N ALA A 180 -3.71 -12.88 -1.44
CA ALA A 180 -4.61 -11.79 -1.80
C ALA A 180 -4.14 -10.50 -1.10
N GLU A 181 -3.86 -10.64 0.19
CA GLU A 181 -3.52 -9.59 1.14
C GLU A 181 -2.25 -8.84 0.74
N ALA A 182 -2.27 -7.53 1.00
CA ALA A 182 -1.15 -6.65 0.80
C ALA A 182 -0.14 -6.80 1.96
N ASP A 183 1.11 -7.07 1.60
CA ASP A 183 2.17 -7.34 2.57
C ASP A 183 2.82 -6.02 3.04
N LEU A 184 3.54 -6.04 4.17
CA LEU A 184 4.29 -4.88 4.65
C LEU A 184 5.80 -5.03 4.42
N LEU A 185 6.43 -3.90 4.11
CA LEU A 185 7.88 -3.72 4.08
C LEU A 185 8.31 -2.74 5.15
N GLY A 186 9.45 -3.01 5.79
CA GLY A 186 10.06 -2.13 6.78
C GLY A 186 11.53 -1.91 6.50
N VAL A 187 11.96 -0.65 6.36
CA VAL A 187 13.38 -0.28 6.36
C VAL A 187 13.77 0.09 7.78
N ASP A 188 14.65 -0.68 8.40
CA ASP A 188 15.08 -0.39 9.76
C ASP A 188 16.07 0.78 9.82
N LYS A 189 16.28 1.31 11.03
CA LYS A 189 17.22 2.42 11.28
C LYS A 189 18.68 2.10 10.93
N THR A 190 19.04 0.83 10.77
CA THR A 190 20.38 0.40 10.32
C THR A 190 20.48 0.26 8.80
N GLY A 191 19.37 0.40 8.08
CA GLY A 191 19.32 0.32 6.62
C GLY A 191 19.16 -1.11 6.10
N VAL A 192 18.54 -2.00 6.85
CA VAL A 192 18.11 -3.33 6.38
C VAL A 192 16.63 -3.28 6.01
N LEU A 193 16.29 -3.84 4.84
CA LEU A 193 14.91 -4.08 4.43
C LEU A 193 14.43 -5.43 4.99
N TRP A 194 13.21 -5.40 5.51
CA TRP A 194 12.49 -6.54 6.05
C TRP A 194 11.12 -6.65 5.37
N SER A 195 10.66 -7.87 5.15
CA SER A 195 9.30 -8.17 4.69
C SER A 195 8.47 -8.82 5.79
N TYR A 196 7.18 -8.52 5.78
CA TYR A 196 6.15 -9.08 6.63
C TYR A 196 4.99 -9.50 5.74
N LEU A 197 4.72 -10.79 5.74
CA LEU A 197 3.56 -11.31 5.05
C LEU A 197 2.31 -11.12 5.90
N ALA A 198 1.23 -10.64 5.26
CA ALA A 198 -0.06 -10.43 5.88
C ALA A 198 -0.97 -11.66 5.77
N TYR A 199 -1.91 -11.75 6.71
CA TYR A 199 -2.98 -12.75 6.74
C TYR A 199 -4.33 -12.05 6.70
N PRO A 200 -5.39 -12.71 6.20
CA PRO A 200 -6.72 -12.10 6.07
C PRO A 200 -7.36 -11.71 7.41
N ASP A 201 -6.85 -12.20 8.53
CA ASP A 201 -7.31 -11.77 9.85
C ASP A 201 -6.63 -10.47 10.32
N GLY A 202 -5.68 -9.91 9.56
CA GLY A 202 -4.85 -8.75 9.92
C GLY A 202 -3.68 -9.07 10.84
N SER A 203 -3.30 -10.35 10.98
CA SER A 203 -2.03 -10.73 11.62
C SER A 203 -0.87 -10.73 10.61
N LEU A 204 0.36 -10.71 11.13
CA LEU A 204 1.58 -10.69 10.32
C LEU A 204 2.49 -11.86 10.69
N THR A 205 3.23 -12.36 9.70
CA THR A 205 4.34 -13.28 9.93
C THR A 205 5.48 -12.66 10.75
N ALA A 206 6.37 -13.52 11.26
CA ALA A 206 7.69 -13.07 11.67
C ALA A 206 8.43 -12.43 10.48
N ARG A 207 9.16 -11.35 10.74
CA ARG A 207 9.87 -10.62 9.70
C ARG A 207 10.90 -11.48 8.97
N THR A 208 10.95 -11.36 7.66
CA THR A 208 11.97 -11.97 6.81
C THR A 208 13.00 -10.92 6.40
N ARG A 209 14.29 -11.23 6.55
CA ARG A 209 15.36 -10.32 6.14
C ARG A 209 15.52 -10.36 4.63
N VAL A 210 15.27 -9.24 3.96
CA VAL A 210 15.49 -9.11 2.51
C VAL A 210 16.95 -8.77 2.22
N GLY A 211 17.51 -7.75 2.89
CA GLY A 211 18.90 -7.34 2.63
C GLY A 211 19.30 -6.00 3.23
N GLY A 212 20.61 -5.75 3.30
CA GLY A 212 21.18 -4.47 3.74
C GLY A 212 21.30 -3.44 2.61
N GLY A 213 21.86 -2.27 2.92
CA GLY A 213 22.17 -1.23 1.93
C GLY A 213 21.03 -0.24 1.67
N TRP A 214 19.87 -0.41 2.29
CA TRP A 214 18.72 0.48 2.15
C TRP A 214 18.91 1.82 2.86
N GLY A 215 19.91 1.95 3.74
CA GLY A 215 20.29 3.23 4.37
C GLY A 215 20.81 4.31 3.41
N GLN A 216 21.05 3.95 2.14
CA GLN A 216 21.40 4.89 1.08
C GLN A 216 20.20 5.72 0.57
N TYR A 217 18.98 5.28 0.85
CA TYR A 217 17.73 5.92 0.40
C TYR A 217 17.14 6.84 1.47
N ASP A 218 16.66 8.02 1.11
CA ASP A 218 16.00 8.95 2.02
C ASP A 218 14.46 8.92 1.91
N GLN A 219 13.94 8.37 0.80
CA GLN A 219 12.52 8.09 0.57
C GLN A 219 12.37 6.73 -0.11
N VAL A 220 11.35 5.98 0.30
CA VAL A 220 10.89 4.76 -0.35
C VAL A 220 9.38 4.85 -0.41
N ALA A 221 8.81 4.65 -1.59
CA ALA A 221 7.37 4.69 -1.84
C ALA A 221 7.02 3.69 -2.94
N GLY A 222 5.79 3.22 -2.96
CA GLY A 222 5.29 2.34 -4.02
C GLY A 222 4.21 1.43 -3.49
N GLN A 223 3.16 1.29 -4.27
CA GLN A 223 1.98 0.50 -3.98
C GLN A 223 1.27 0.20 -5.29
N GLY A 224 1.56 -0.97 -5.86
CA GLY A 224 1.09 -1.40 -7.18
C GLY A 224 2.20 -1.59 -8.22
N ASP A 225 1.81 -1.79 -9.47
CA ASP A 225 2.67 -2.17 -10.59
C ASP A 225 3.04 -0.96 -11.45
N LEU A 226 4.31 -0.53 -11.36
CA LEU A 226 4.85 0.59 -12.13
C LEU A 226 5.44 0.15 -13.47
N SER A 227 5.88 -1.11 -13.54
CA SER A 227 6.62 -1.67 -14.66
C SER A 227 5.75 -2.40 -15.68
N GLY A 228 4.49 -2.68 -15.34
CA GLY A 228 3.53 -3.41 -16.15
C GLY A 228 3.72 -4.92 -16.15
N ASP A 229 4.47 -5.48 -15.19
CA ASP A 229 4.76 -6.92 -15.10
C ASP A 229 3.82 -7.71 -14.18
N GLY A 230 2.77 -7.04 -13.69
CA GLY A 230 1.71 -7.59 -12.85
C GLY A 230 2.13 -7.79 -11.39
N ARG A 231 3.29 -7.27 -10.98
CA ARG A 231 3.82 -7.44 -9.63
C ARG A 231 3.99 -6.08 -8.96
N PRO A 232 3.82 -6.03 -7.63
CA PRO A 232 4.15 -4.84 -6.85
C PRO A 232 5.59 -4.37 -7.03
N ASP A 233 5.73 -3.10 -7.38
CA ASP A 233 6.98 -2.39 -7.52
C ASP A 233 7.12 -1.32 -6.44
N ILE A 234 8.36 -0.91 -6.18
CA ILE A 234 8.63 0.29 -5.40
C ILE A 234 9.63 1.19 -6.10
N VAL A 235 9.61 2.47 -5.71
CA VAL A 235 10.65 3.43 -6.02
C VAL A 235 11.41 3.82 -4.76
N ALA A 236 12.71 4.03 -4.91
CA ALA A 236 13.56 4.52 -3.83
C ALA A 236 14.40 5.69 -4.33
N ARG A 237 14.39 6.79 -3.60
CA ARG A 237 15.23 7.95 -3.89
C ARG A 237 16.49 7.89 -3.04
N ASP A 238 17.65 7.96 -3.70
CA ASP A 238 18.91 8.07 -2.97
C ASP A 238 19.21 9.50 -2.53
N LYS A 239 20.17 9.65 -1.61
CA LYS A 239 20.57 10.96 -1.07
C LYS A 239 21.13 11.93 -2.12
N ALA A 240 21.48 11.47 -3.32
CA ALA A 240 21.91 12.30 -4.43
C ALA A 240 20.73 12.77 -5.31
N GLY A 241 19.50 12.37 -4.99
CA GLY A 241 18.30 12.71 -5.75
C GLY A 241 18.10 11.86 -7.00
N VAL A 242 18.72 10.69 -7.10
CA VAL A 242 18.42 9.71 -8.15
C VAL A 242 17.24 8.87 -7.69
N LEU A 243 16.25 8.70 -8.57
CA LEU A 243 15.13 7.80 -8.35
C LEU A 243 15.42 6.46 -9.02
N TRP A 244 15.23 5.40 -8.25
CA TRP A 244 15.46 4.02 -8.66
C TRP A 244 14.15 3.24 -8.61
N LEU A 245 13.86 2.48 -9.67
CA LEU A 245 12.81 1.47 -9.69
C LEU A 245 13.35 0.15 -9.16
N TYR A 246 12.58 -0.49 -8.31
CA TYR A 246 12.76 -1.84 -7.81
C TYR A 246 11.57 -2.68 -8.26
N ARG A 247 11.79 -3.52 -9.29
CA ARG A 247 10.71 -4.35 -9.84
C ARG A 247 10.42 -5.57 -8.99
N GLY A 248 9.15 -5.89 -8.81
CA GLY A 248 8.69 -7.05 -8.08
C GLY A 248 9.18 -8.37 -8.68
N THR A 249 9.56 -9.32 -7.83
CA THR A 249 9.93 -10.69 -8.26
C THR A 249 8.86 -11.72 -7.93
N GLY A 250 7.88 -11.35 -7.07
CA GLY A 250 6.90 -12.22 -6.42
C GLY A 250 7.50 -13.32 -5.52
N ASP A 251 8.76 -13.17 -5.12
CA ASP A 251 9.36 -13.95 -4.03
C ASP A 251 9.58 -13.02 -2.84
N TYR A 252 8.78 -13.16 -1.78
CA TYR A 252 8.88 -12.30 -0.59
C TYR A 252 10.24 -12.34 0.14
N LYS A 253 11.08 -13.34 -0.11
CA LYS A 253 12.45 -13.42 0.42
C LYS A 253 13.43 -12.57 -0.38
N ALA A 254 13.12 -12.37 -1.66
CA ALA A 254 13.88 -11.53 -2.58
C ALA A 254 12.91 -10.67 -3.40
N PRO A 255 12.09 -9.80 -2.77
CA PRO A 255 10.88 -9.21 -3.37
C PRO A 255 11.18 -8.32 -4.57
N PHE A 256 12.43 -7.88 -4.72
CA PHE A 256 12.82 -6.97 -5.79
C PHE A 256 14.03 -7.46 -6.58
N ALA A 257 13.98 -7.23 -7.89
CA ALA A 257 15.10 -7.37 -8.79
C ALA A 257 16.15 -6.27 -8.56
N GLY A 258 17.26 -6.35 -9.30
CA GLY A 258 18.25 -5.28 -9.34
C GLY A 258 17.63 -3.94 -9.74
N ARG A 259 18.05 -2.87 -9.07
CA ARG A 259 17.49 -1.52 -9.29
C ARG A 259 17.78 -0.98 -10.68
N THR A 260 16.81 -0.25 -11.24
CA THR A 260 16.93 0.48 -12.51
C THR A 260 16.86 1.98 -12.25
N LYS A 261 17.79 2.76 -12.78
CA LYS A 261 17.73 4.22 -12.69
C LYS A 261 16.59 4.74 -13.56
N ILE A 262 15.65 5.48 -12.99
CA ILE A 262 14.49 6.03 -13.69
C ILE A 262 14.43 7.56 -13.70
N GLY A 263 15.32 8.24 -12.98
CA GLY A 263 15.45 9.68 -13.06
C GLY A 263 16.52 10.27 -12.14
N SER A 264 16.84 11.55 -12.32
CA SER A 264 17.73 12.34 -11.44
C SER A 264 17.07 13.67 -11.09
N GLY A 265 17.56 14.36 -10.07
CA GLY A 265 17.01 15.65 -9.65
C GLY A 265 15.73 15.54 -8.82
N TRP A 266 15.41 14.37 -8.28
CA TRP A 266 14.23 14.15 -7.43
C TRP A 266 14.35 14.76 -6.02
N ASN A 267 15.50 15.36 -5.70
CA ASN A 267 15.71 16.17 -4.49
C ASN A 267 14.96 17.51 -4.52
N VAL A 268 14.34 17.88 -5.65
CA VAL A 268 13.39 19.02 -5.71
C VAL A 268 12.11 18.76 -4.91
N TYR A 269 11.82 17.50 -4.57
CA TYR A 269 10.67 17.07 -3.77
C TYR A 269 11.08 16.76 -2.33
N ASP A 270 10.22 17.04 -1.35
CA ASP A 270 10.45 16.70 0.06
C ASP A 270 9.66 15.46 0.53
N ARG A 271 8.66 15.04 -0.25
CA ARG A 271 7.89 13.79 -0.06
C ARG A 271 7.59 13.12 -1.39
N LEU A 272 7.64 11.79 -1.36
CA LEU A 272 7.12 10.89 -2.38
C LEU A 272 6.08 10.00 -1.71
N LEU A 273 4.92 9.84 -2.35
CA LEU A 273 3.77 9.12 -1.80
C LEU A 273 3.20 8.23 -2.90
N SER A 274 2.73 7.05 -2.52
CA SER A 274 1.95 6.19 -3.41
C SER A 274 0.48 6.39 -3.10
N VAL A 275 -0.34 6.58 -4.13
CA VAL A 275 -1.81 6.71 -3.99
C VAL A 275 -2.54 5.78 -4.96
N GLY A 276 -1.80 4.89 -5.63
CA GLY A 276 -2.36 4.02 -6.64
C GLY A 276 -2.67 4.76 -7.95
N ASP A 277 -3.70 4.34 -8.67
CA ASP A 277 -4.14 4.88 -9.97
C ASP A 277 -5.08 6.08 -9.79
N LEU A 278 -4.55 7.31 -9.90
CA LEU A 278 -5.31 8.53 -9.58
C LEU A 278 -6.12 9.07 -10.79
N ASP A 279 -5.71 8.77 -12.03
CA ASP A 279 -6.50 9.09 -13.24
C ASP A 279 -7.41 7.96 -13.75
N ALA A 280 -7.46 6.83 -13.06
CA ALA A 280 -8.23 5.67 -13.48
C ALA A 280 -7.82 5.14 -14.87
N ASP A 281 -6.52 5.23 -15.21
CA ASP A 281 -5.96 4.74 -16.48
C ASP A 281 -5.48 3.27 -16.40
N GLY A 282 -5.61 2.67 -15.21
CA GLY A 282 -5.22 1.30 -14.89
C GLY A 282 -3.77 1.16 -14.44
N ARG A 283 -3.01 2.25 -14.22
CA ARG A 283 -1.58 2.21 -13.88
C ARG A 283 -1.30 2.94 -12.59
N THR A 284 -0.30 2.47 -11.85
CA THR A 284 0.06 3.09 -10.58
C THR A 284 0.73 4.45 -10.81
N ASP A 285 0.24 5.47 -10.11
CA ASP A 285 0.80 6.82 -10.10
C ASP A 285 1.69 7.05 -8.88
N LEU A 286 2.55 8.07 -8.99
CA LEU A 286 3.33 8.59 -7.86
C LEU A 286 2.97 10.05 -7.59
N ILE A 287 2.74 10.38 -6.32
CA ILE A 287 2.59 11.76 -5.87
C ILE A 287 3.92 12.27 -5.32
N ALA A 288 4.28 13.49 -5.71
CA ALA A 288 5.49 14.15 -5.25
C ALA A 288 5.16 15.56 -4.76
N ARG A 289 5.58 15.88 -3.53
CA ARG A 289 5.38 17.19 -2.93
C ARG A 289 6.68 17.98 -2.94
N LYS A 290 6.62 19.25 -3.31
CA LYS A 290 7.73 20.20 -3.15
C LYS A 290 7.70 20.85 -1.76
N PRO A 291 8.84 21.36 -1.25
CA PRO A 291 8.88 22.08 0.04
C PRO A 291 7.90 23.26 0.15
N ASN A 292 7.55 23.91 -0.96
CA ASN A 292 6.57 25.01 -1.01
C ASN A 292 5.11 24.52 -0.93
N GLY A 293 4.88 23.21 -0.87
CA GLY A 293 3.57 22.58 -0.81
C GLY A 293 2.88 22.36 -2.15
N ASP A 294 3.57 22.60 -3.27
CA ASP A 294 3.07 22.19 -4.57
C ASP A 294 3.06 20.67 -4.67
N LEU A 295 1.93 20.12 -5.11
CA LEU A 295 1.71 18.69 -5.28
C LEU A 295 1.71 18.36 -6.77
N PHE A 296 2.47 17.34 -7.15
CA PHE A 296 2.58 16.85 -8.51
C PHE A 296 2.18 15.39 -8.57
N ARG A 297 1.45 15.01 -9.60
CA ARG A 297 1.23 13.63 -9.99
C ARG A 297 2.15 13.28 -11.15
N TYR A 298 2.80 12.14 -11.02
CA TYR A 298 3.49 11.44 -12.10
C TYR A 298 2.62 10.25 -12.52
N SER A 299 1.93 10.37 -13.67
CA SER A 299 1.12 9.27 -14.15
C SER A 299 1.98 8.05 -14.47
N GLY A 300 1.51 6.87 -14.10
CA GLY A 300 2.10 5.62 -14.52
C GLY A 300 2.16 5.51 -16.04
N ALA A 301 3.27 4.98 -16.53
CA ALA A 301 3.39 4.55 -17.92
C ALA A 301 3.26 3.03 -18.05
N GLY A 302 3.22 2.28 -16.94
CA GLY A 302 3.06 0.82 -16.93
C GLY A 302 4.11 0.10 -17.77
N SER A 303 5.33 0.66 -17.83
CA SER A 303 6.44 0.11 -18.60
C SER A 303 7.78 0.60 -18.04
N ALA A 304 8.72 -0.31 -17.84
CA ALA A 304 10.09 0.04 -17.47
C ALA A 304 11.02 0.07 -18.70
N PRO A 305 12.03 0.97 -18.76
CA PRO A 305 12.47 1.89 -17.71
C PRO A 305 11.73 3.23 -17.65
N ALA A 306 10.90 3.55 -18.65
CA ALA A 306 10.17 4.81 -18.71
C ALA A 306 8.85 4.71 -17.93
N VAL A 307 8.92 4.63 -16.60
CA VAL A 307 7.77 4.31 -15.73
C VAL A 307 6.79 5.45 -15.49
N PHE A 308 7.17 6.70 -15.77
CA PHE A 308 6.30 7.86 -15.54
C PHE A 308 6.16 8.75 -16.77
N GLN A 309 4.96 9.31 -16.94
CA GLN A 309 4.70 10.39 -17.87
C GLN A 309 5.19 11.74 -17.32
N LYS A 310 5.02 12.82 -18.10
CA LYS A 310 5.36 14.17 -17.67
C LYS A 310 4.52 14.55 -16.42
N PRO A 311 5.13 15.14 -15.38
CA PRO A 311 4.39 15.48 -14.17
C PRO A 311 3.37 16.59 -14.41
N VAL A 312 2.23 16.47 -13.73
CA VAL A 312 1.15 17.46 -13.70
C VAL A 312 1.06 18.03 -12.29
N LYS A 313 0.98 19.35 -12.14
CA LYS A 313 0.70 19.98 -10.84
C LYS A 313 -0.78 19.79 -10.53
N ILE A 314 -1.08 19.14 -9.42
CA ILE A 314 -2.45 18.77 -9.01
C ILE A 314 -2.90 19.50 -7.73
N GLY A 315 -2.01 20.26 -7.09
CA GLY A 315 -2.36 20.98 -5.87
C GLY A 315 -1.27 21.94 -5.39
N HIS A 316 -1.61 22.69 -4.34
CA HIS A 316 -0.73 23.62 -3.63
C HIS A 316 -1.13 23.67 -2.15
N GLY A 317 -0.27 24.25 -1.28
CA GLY A 317 -0.60 24.43 0.14
C GLY A 317 -0.35 23.20 1.02
N PHE A 318 0.23 22.13 0.50
CA PHE A 318 0.46 20.87 1.23
C PHE A 318 1.67 20.92 2.19
N GLN A 319 2.40 22.05 2.26
CA GLN A 319 3.51 22.24 3.21
C GLN A 319 3.05 22.33 4.67
N ILE A 320 1.74 22.40 4.92
CA ILE A 320 1.12 22.43 6.24
C ILE A 320 1.02 21.05 6.90
N TYR A 321 1.48 19.98 6.24
CA TYR A 321 1.35 18.61 6.74
C TYR A 321 2.69 17.96 7.11
N ASN A 322 2.75 17.34 8.30
CA ASN A 322 3.90 16.57 8.78
C ASN A 322 3.90 15.15 8.23
N LEU A 323 2.72 14.53 8.27
CA LEU A 323 2.36 13.28 7.63
C LEU A 323 1.48 13.60 6.41
N LEU A 324 1.81 13.00 5.28
CA LEU A 324 1.01 12.91 4.05
C LEU A 324 1.13 11.50 3.51
#